data_AF-A0A261U520-F1
#
_entry.id   AF-A0A261U520-F1
#
_cell.length_a   1.000
_cell.length_b   1.000
_cell.length_c   1.000
_cell.angle_alpha   90.00
_cell.angle_beta   90.00
_cell.angle_gamma   90.00
#
_symmetry.space_group_name_H-M   'P 1'
#
loop_
_entity.id
_entity.type
_entity.pdbx_description
1 polymer ?
#
loop_
_entity_poly.entity_id
_entity_poly.type
_entity_poly.pdbx_seq_one_letter_code
_entity_poly.pdbx_strand_id
1 'polypeptide(L)' 'MDDGGPAFPWGEYGSHLGGMSLRDYFAAKAMQGLVTAEDPWRGYDYKPVNGLTIPENDARLAYRIADAMLKARQENSNE' A
#
# COMPACT_ATOMS: atom_id res chain seq x y z
N MET A 1 -13.62 -4.98 -3.76
CA MET A 1 -12.46 -4.27 -3.19
C MET A 1 -12.70 -2.81 -3.44
N ASP A 2 -12.75 -1.98 -2.40
CA ASP A 2 -12.77 -0.53 -2.53
C ASP A 2 -11.30 -0.08 -2.61
N ASP A 3 -10.90 0.42 -3.77
CA ASP A 3 -9.53 0.87 -4.04
C ASP A 3 -9.34 2.37 -3.76
N GLY A 4 -10.39 3.05 -3.26
CA GLY A 4 -10.38 4.46 -2.92
C GLY A 4 -10.41 5.41 -4.12
N GLY A 5 -10.62 4.90 -5.33
CA GLY A 5 -10.61 5.68 -6.58
C GLY A 5 -9.20 6.08 -7.04
N PRO A 6 -9.08 6.99 -8.02
CA PRO A 6 -7.77 7.42 -8.54
C PRO A 6 -6.91 8.12 -7.48
N ALA A 7 -5.63 7.74 -7.36
CA ALA A 7 -4.70 8.37 -6.41
C ALA A 7 -4.49 9.87 -6.67
N PHE A 8 -4.48 10.24 -7.96
CA PHE A 8 -4.34 11.62 -8.43
C PHE A 8 -5.47 11.90 -9.41
N PRO A 9 -6.64 12.37 -8.93
CA PRO A 9 -7.83 12.54 -9.74
C PRO A 9 -7.74 13.83 -10.56
N TRP A 10 -6.89 13.84 -11.59
CA TRP A 10 -6.79 14.95 -12.53
C TRP A 10 -6.70 14.43 -13.95
N GLY A 11 -7.61 14.91 -14.80
CA GLY A 11 -7.53 14.79 -16.23
C GLY A 11 -8.05 16.06 -16.90
N GLU A 12 -7.62 16.26 -18.15
CA GLU A 12 -8.10 17.37 -18.96
C GLU A 12 -9.63 17.28 -19.07
N TYR A 13 -10.33 18.40 -18.87
CA TYR A 13 -11.79 18.49 -18.92
C TYR A 13 -12.56 17.53 -17.98
N GLY A 14 -12.01 17.20 -16.81
CA GLY A 14 -12.72 16.39 -15.80
C GLY A 14 -12.83 14.90 -16.16
N SER A 15 -12.05 14.44 -17.13
CA SER A 15 -11.92 13.02 -17.43
C SER A 15 -11.05 12.33 -16.36
N HIS A 16 -11.46 11.15 -15.91
CA HIS A 16 -10.57 10.30 -15.11
C HIS A 16 -9.48 9.76 -16.05
N LEU A 17 -8.29 10.38 -16.01
CA LEU A 17 -7.12 9.75 -16.60
C LEU A 17 -6.81 8.49 -15.79
N GLY A 18 -6.76 7.35 -16.45
CA GLY A 18 -6.35 6.09 -15.81
C GLY A 18 -4.99 6.22 -15.10
N GLY A 19 -4.69 5.31 -14.18
CA GLY A 19 -3.47 5.40 -13.38
C GLY A 19 -3.55 4.50 -12.15
N MET A 20 -2.75 4.82 -11.12
CA MET A 20 -2.79 4.11 -9.85
C MET A 20 -4.06 4.43 -9.06
N SER A 21 -4.63 3.42 -8.42
CA SER A 21 -5.65 3.64 -7.39
C SER A 21 -5.03 4.29 -6.14
N LEU A 22 -5.85 4.91 -5.30
CA LEU A 22 -5.42 5.47 -4.02
C LEU A 22 -4.84 4.37 -3.12
N ARG A 23 -5.40 3.16 -3.19
CA ARG A 23 -4.86 1.96 -2.57
C ARG A 23 -3.43 1.66 -3.02
N ASP A 24 -3.17 1.67 -4.33
CA ASP A 24 -1.83 1.42 -4.88
C ASP A 24 -0.83 2.50 -4.43
N TYR A 25 -1.27 3.76 -4.37
CA TYR A 25 -0.42 4.85 -3.89
C TYR A 25 -0.08 4.70 -2.40
N PHE A 26 -1.04 4.39 -1.54
CA PHE A 26 -0.78 4.11 -0.13
C PHE A 26 0.13 2.90 0.05
N ALA A 27 -0.08 1.83 -0.72
CA ALA A 27 0.78 0.67 -0.70
C ALA A 27 2.22 1.03 -1.10
N ALA A 28 2.41 1.81 -2.17
CA ALA A 28 3.74 2.27 -2.60
C ALA A 28 4.43 3.11 -1.51
N LYS A 29 3.69 4.00 -0.83
CA LYS A 29 4.22 4.81 0.29
C LYS A 29 4.60 3.96 1.50
N ALA A 30 3.76 2.99 1.86
CA ALA A 30 4.07 2.05 2.93
C ALA A 30 5.30 1.20 2.59
N MET A 31 5.35 0.69 1.35
CA MET A 31 6.47 -0.12 0.85
C MET A 31 7.79 0.62 0.94
N GLN A 32 7.84 1.92 0.62
CA GLN A 32 9.04 2.73 0.75
C GLN A 32 9.63 2.66 2.17
N GLY A 33 8.80 2.84 3.20
CA GLY A 33 9.26 2.74 4.59
C GLY A 33 9.63 1.31 5.00
N LEU A 34 8.85 0.33 4.54
CA LEU A 34 9.10 -1.08 4.83
C LEU A 34 10.46 -1.51 4.29
N VAL A 35 10.78 -1.26 3.02
CA VAL A 35 12.00 -1.80 2.40
C VAL A 35 13.29 -1.11 2.87
N THR A 36 13.19 0.12 3.40
CA THR A 36 14.35 0.86 3.92
C THR A 36 14.59 0.65 5.42
N ALA A 37 13.68 -0.01 6.12
CA ALA A 37 13.88 -0.30 7.53
C ALA A 37 15.07 -1.27 7.69
N GLU A 38 16.14 -0.79 8.31
CA GLU A 38 17.27 -1.60 8.79
C GLU A 38 16.77 -2.50 9.92
N ASP A 39 16.10 -3.58 9.52
CA ASP A 39 15.65 -4.59 10.47
C ASP A 39 16.76 -5.65 10.61
N PRO A 40 17.23 -5.96 11.82
CA PRO A 40 18.23 -7.00 12.05
C PRO A 40 17.86 -8.34 11.41
N TRP A 41 16.56 -8.62 11.26
CA TRP A 41 16.05 -9.82 10.62
C TRP A 41 16.16 -9.81 9.09
N ARG A 42 16.45 -8.67 8.43
CA ARG A 42 16.62 -8.64 6.97
C ARG A 42 18.03 -8.97 6.51
N GLY A 43 19.02 -8.95 7.39
CA GLY A 43 20.37 -9.43 7.13
C GLY A 43 20.50 -10.93 7.39
N TYR A 44 21.27 -11.64 6.55
CA TYR A 44 21.72 -13.02 6.75
C TYR A 44 20.68 -14.15 6.62
N ASP A 45 20.15 -14.38 5.42
CA ASP A 45 19.39 -15.60 5.09
C ASP A 45 18.06 -15.80 5.84
N TYR A 46 17.46 -14.71 6.33
CA TYR A 46 16.13 -14.80 6.91
C TYR A 46 15.11 -15.35 5.91
N LYS A 47 14.54 -16.50 6.26
CA LYS A 47 13.46 -17.16 5.53
C LYS A 47 12.19 -17.08 6.37
N PRO A 48 11.18 -16.32 5.92
CA PRO A 48 9.90 -16.29 6.60
C PRO A 48 9.32 -17.71 6.75
N VAL A 49 8.88 -18.04 7.97
CA VAL A 49 8.25 -19.34 8.30
C VAL A 49 6.97 -19.62 7.51
N ASN A 50 6.38 -18.60 6.89
CA ASN A 50 5.18 -18.71 6.09
C ASN A 50 5.42 -19.15 4.63
N GLY A 51 6.68 -19.46 4.27
CA GLY A 51 7.05 -19.92 2.93
C GLY A 51 7.09 -18.85 1.86
N LEU A 52 6.82 -17.59 2.21
CA LEU A 52 6.94 -16.45 1.31
C LEU A 52 8.34 -15.84 1.40
N THR A 53 8.78 -15.22 0.31
CA THR A 53 9.96 -14.36 0.27
C THR A 53 9.74 -13.07 1.08
N ILE A 54 10.83 -12.37 1.40
CA ILE A 54 10.74 -11.05 2.04
C ILE A 54 9.94 -10.05 1.17
N PRO A 55 10.18 -9.92 -0.15
CA PRO A 55 9.40 -9.03 -1.02
C PRO A 55 7.90 -9.34 -1.04
N GLU A 56 7.52 -10.62 -1.04
CA GLU A 56 6.10 -11.03 -1.01
C GLU A 56 5.42 -10.63 0.31
N ASN A 57 6.12 -10.76 1.44
CA ASN A 57 5.60 -10.29 2.72
C ASN A 57 5.50 -8.76 2.78
N ASP A 58 6.50 -8.04 2.27
CA ASP A 58 6.51 -6.58 2.23
C ASP A 58 5.36 -6.04 1.36
N ALA A 59 5.13 -6.64 0.19
CA ALA A 59 4.00 -6.30 -0.67
C ALA A 59 2.65 -6.52 0.03
N ARG A 60 2.47 -7.67 0.69
CA ARG A 60 1.25 -7.97 1.45
C ARG A 60 1.04 -6.99 2.60
N LEU A 61 2.10 -6.66 3.34
CA LEU A 61 2.02 -5.73 4.46
C LEU A 61 1.70 -4.31 3.98
N ALA A 62 2.33 -3.87 2.89
CA ALA A 62 2.05 -2.57 2.26
C ALA A 62 0.57 -2.42 1.88
N TYR A 63 -0.02 -3.43 1.23
CA TYR A 63 -1.45 -3.42 0.90
C TYR A 63 -2.36 -3.47 2.13
N ARG A 64 -1.98 -4.19 3.20
CA ARG A 64 -2.74 -4.19 4.46
C ARG A 64 -2.74 -2.82 5.13
N ILE A 65 -1.62 -2.10 5.08
CA ILE A 65 -1.53 -0.72 5.57
C ILE A 65 -2.42 0.19 4.70
N ALA A 66 -2.38 0.06 3.37
CA ALA A 66 -3.25 0.80 2.47
C ALA A 66 -4.75 0.58 2.75
N ASP A 67 -5.16 -0.68 2.94
CA ASP A 67 -6.53 -1.05 3.27
C ASP A 67 -6.98 -0.43 4.60
N ALA A 68 -6.09 -0.40 5.61
CA ALA A 68 -6.36 0.24 6.89
C ALA A 68 -6.53 1.77 6.76
N MET A 69 -5.73 2.43 5.91
CA MET A 69 -5.85 3.87 5.66
C MET A 69 -7.18 4.22 4.96
N LEU A 70 -7.60 3.39 3.99
CA LEU A 70 -8.90 3.57 3.32
C LEU A 70 -10.06 3.40 4.30
N LYS A 71 -10.01 2.36 5.15
CA LYS A 71 -11.02 2.13 6.18
C LYS A 71 -11.14 3.32 7.15
N ALA A 72 -10.02 3.81 7.66
CA ALA A 72 -10.01 4.96 8.56
C ALA A 72 -10.61 6.22 7.90
N ARG A 73 -10.39 6.41 6.59
CA ARG A 73 -11.00 7.51 5.84
C ARG A 73 -12.52 7.39 5.72
N GLN A 74 -13.03 6.18 5.48
CA GLN A 74 -14.47 5.91 5.40
C GLN A 74 -15.16 6.18 6.74
N GLU A 75 -14.55 5.77 7.86
CA GLU A 75 -15.08 6.01 9.20
C GLU A 75 -15.23 7.51 9.49
N ASN A 76 -14.24 8.33 9.13
CA ASN A 76 -14.31 9.79 9.26
C ASN A 76 -15.31 10.47 8.32
N SER A 77 -15.74 9.80 7.24
CA SER A 77 -16.73 10.38 6.30
C SER A 77 -18.17 10.12 6.72
N ASN A 78 -18.37 9.31 7.77
CA ASN A 78 -19.67 8.91 8.31
C ASN A 78 -19.99 9.59 9.66
N GLU A 79 -19.12 10.49 10.13
CA GLU A 79 -19.36 11.42 11.26
C GLU A 79 -19.78 12.80 10.74
#